data_AF-A0A932G828-F1
#
_entry.id   AF-A0A932G828-F1
#
_cell.length_a   1.000
_cell.length_b   1.000
_cell.length_c   1.000
_cell.angle_alpha   90.00
_cell.angle_beta   90.00
_cell.angle_gamma   90.00
#
_symmetry.space_group_name_H-M   'P 1'
#
loop_
_entity.id
_entity.type
_entity.pdbx_description
1 polymer ?
#
loop_
_entity_poly.entity_id
_entity_poly.type
_entity_poly.pdbx_seq_one_letter_code
_entity_poly.pdbx_strand_id
1 'polypeptide(L)'
;MTQVAILPEPMESGRLRYRAVAGKQQSVGATPGGALDALTATLPPDEAGTLVIVQHQRPDEFFTAQQRARLSELMARWRTARDSGAGLPSAEQEEFDALVEAELRAAAARTAFLVRQTGA
;
A
#
# COMPACT_ATOMS: atom_id res chain seq x y z
N MET A 1 -7.96 10.43 -21.09
CA MET A 1 -7.89 8.95 -20.95
C MET A 1 -8.11 8.65 -19.48
N THR A 2 -9.16 7.90 -19.15
CA THR A 2 -9.55 7.66 -17.74
C THR A 2 -8.85 6.41 -17.24
N GLN A 3 -8.04 6.54 -16.19
CA GLN A 3 -7.38 5.40 -15.56
C GLN A 3 -8.39 4.61 -14.73
N VAL A 4 -8.46 3.30 -14.94
CA VAL A 4 -9.29 2.40 -14.15
C VAL A 4 -8.40 1.55 -13.24
N ALA A 5 -8.65 1.63 -11.94
CA ALA A 5 -8.05 0.76 -10.93
C ALA A 5 -9.04 -0.33 -10.52
N ILE A 6 -8.60 -1.59 -10.45
CA ILE A 6 -9.41 -2.70 -9.92
C ILE A 6 -8.74 -3.25 -8.67
N LEU A 7 -9.44 -3.20 -7.53
CA LEU A 7 -8.92 -3.61 -6.23
C LEU A 7 -9.70 -4.83 -5.70
N PRO A 8 -9.02 -5.88 -5.20
CA PRO A 8 -9.67 -6.95 -4.48
C PRO A 8 -10.12 -6.46 -3.09
N GLU A 9 -11.37 -6.73 -2.73
CA GLU A 9 -11.95 -6.47 -1.42
C GLU A 9 -12.29 -7.80 -0.73
N PRO A 10 -11.58 -8.19 0.34
CA PRO A 10 -11.91 -9.38 1.10
C PRO A 10 -13.25 -9.20 1.82
N MET A 11 -14.13 -10.20 1.70
CA MET A 11 -15.38 -10.28 2.46
C MET A 11 -15.18 -11.00 3.78
N GLU A 12 -16.06 -10.72 4.75
CA GLU A 12 -16.20 -11.53 5.97
C GLU A 12 -16.43 -13.02 5.70
N SER A 13 -17.04 -13.37 4.55
CA SER A 13 -17.25 -14.75 4.12
C SER A 13 -16.02 -15.44 3.53
N GLY A 14 -14.85 -14.77 3.50
CA GLY A 14 -13.62 -15.28 2.89
C GLY A 14 -13.62 -15.26 1.36
N ARG A 15 -14.73 -14.86 0.71
CA ARG A 15 -14.80 -14.63 -0.73
C ARG A 15 -14.22 -13.25 -1.08
N LEU A 16 -13.61 -13.12 -2.25
CA LEU A 16 -13.17 -11.84 -2.78
C LEU A 16 -14.31 -11.18 -3.56
N ARG A 17 -14.51 -9.88 -3.34
CA ARG A 17 -15.20 -8.98 -4.28
C ARG A 17 -14.14 -8.14 -4.97
N TYR A 18 -14.50 -7.50 -6.07
CA TYR A 18 -13.61 -6.60 -6.79
C TYR A 18 -14.29 -5.24 -6.95
N ARG A 19 -13.57 -4.16 -6.65
CA ARG A 19 -14.02 -2.79 -6.89
C ARG A 19 -13.26 -2.21 -8.07
N ALA A 20 -13.97 -1.68 -9.07
CA ALA A 20 -13.38 -0.90 -10.14
C ALA A 20 -13.61 0.59 -9.86
N VAL A 21 -12.60 1.44 -10.07
CA VAL A 21 -12.64 2.89 -9.81
C VAL A 21 -12.10 3.65 -11.01
N ALA A 22 -12.86 4.65 -11.48
CA ALA A 22 -12.52 5.57 -12.56
C ALA A 22 -12.82 7.01 -12.12
N GLY A 23 -11.82 7.74 -11.65
CA GLY A 23 -12.01 9.10 -11.12
C GLY A 23 -13.01 9.12 -9.96
N LYS A 24 -14.19 9.71 -10.16
CA LYS A 24 -15.28 9.76 -9.16
C LYS A 24 -16.27 8.59 -9.25
N GLN A 25 -16.15 7.75 -10.28
CA GLN A 25 -17.05 6.62 -10.50
C GLN A 25 -16.45 5.35 -9.94
N GLN A 26 -17.31 4.49 -9.39
CA GLN A 26 -16.89 3.19 -8.88
C GLN A 26 -18.02 2.17 -9.02
N SER A 27 -17.63 0.91 -9.16
CA SER A 27 -18.53 -0.25 -9.24
C SER A 27 -17.93 -1.43 -8.48
N VAL A 28 -18.76 -2.42 -8.17
CA VAL A 28 -18.33 -3.65 -7.48
C VAL A 28 -18.85 -4.85 -8.25
N GLY A 29 -18.02 -5.88 -8.38
CA GLY A 29 -18.36 -7.14 -9.03
C GLY A 29 -17.83 -8.35 -8.27
N ALA A 30 -18.40 -9.52 -8.56
CA ALA A 30 -17.90 -10.79 -8.04
C ALA A 30 -16.57 -11.21 -8.69
N THR A 31 -16.26 -10.64 -9.87
CA THR A 31 -15.02 -10.84 -10.62
C THR A 31 -14.44 -9.47 -11.01
N PRO A 32 -13.13 -9.38 -11.31
CA PRO A 32 -12.53 -8.14 -11.84
C PRO A 32 -13.26 -7.65 -13.09
N GLY A 33 -13.57 -8.58 -14.01
CA GLY A 33 -14.31 -8.29 -15.24
C GLY A 33 -15.71 -7.78 -14.95
N GLY A 34 -16.47 -8.42 -14.07
CA GLY A 34 -17.81 -7.96 -13.72
C GLY A 34 -17.83 -6.59 -13.03
N ALA A 35 -16.79 -6.25 -12.26
CA ALA A 35 -16.64 -4.91 -11.72
C ALA A 35 -16.37 -3.90 -12.86
N LEU A 36 -15.45 -4.22 -13.77
CA LEU A 36 -15.13 -3.37 -14.92
C LEU A 36 -16.35 -3.17 -15.83
N ASP A 37 -17.07 -4.22 -16.17
CA ASP A 37 -18.27 -4.17 -17.00
C ASP A 37 -19.31 -3.21 -16.40
N ALA A 38 -19.56 -3.37 -15.09
CA ALA A 38 -20.46 -2.49 -14.35
C ALA A 38 -19.98 -1.03 -14.31
N LEU A 39 -18.66 -0.78 -14.32
CA LEU A 39 -18.12 0.58 -14.38
C LEU A 39 -18.25 1.17 -15.78
N THR A 40 -17.94 0.39 -16.82
CA THR A 40 -18.05 0.84 -18.21
C THR A 40 -19.49 1.13 -18.63
N ALA A 41 -20.48 0.48 -18.00
CA ALA A 41 -21.89 0.78 -18.20
C ALA A 41 -22.29 2.19 -17.71
N THR A 42 -21.51 2.81 -16.82
CA THR A 42 -21.77 4.16 -16.30
C THR A 42 -20.88 5.24 -16.93
N LEU A 43 -19.85 4.84 -17.69
CA LEU A 43 -18.93 5.77 -18.35
C LEU A 43 -19.52 6.32 -19.66
N PRO A 44 -19.28 7.60 -20.01
CA PRO A 44 -19.73 8.18 -21.27
C PRO A 44 -19.10 7.48 -22.49
N PRO A 45 -19.78 7.45 -23.65
CA PRO A 45 -19.27 6.82 -24.88
C PRO A 45 -17.92 7.40 -25.36
N ASP A 46 -17.65 8.67 -25.05
CA ASP A 46 -16.43 9.38 -25.43
C ASP A 46 -15.19 8.89 -24.64
N GLU A 47 -15.37 8.04 -23.63
CA GLU A 47 -14.30 7.43 -22.82
C GLU A 47 -14.00 5.96 -23.21
N ALA A 48 -14.52 5.47 -24.34
CA ALA A 48 -14.38 4.07 -24.79
C ALA A 48 -12.93 3.58 -25.02
N GLY A 49 -11.93 4.48 -25.00
CA GLY A 49 -10.51 4.13 -24.90
C GLY A 49 -10.05 3.91 -23.46
N THR A 50 -10.58 2.88 -22.79
CA THR A 50 -10.23 2.57 -21.39
C THR A 50 -8.97 1.69 -21.30
N LEU A 51 -7.90 2.19 -20.67
CA LEU A 51 -6.69 1.42 -20.37
C LEU A 51 -6.82 0.82 -18.96
N VAL A 52 -6.79 -0.52 -18.87
CA VAL A 52 -6.82 -1.25 -17.61
C VAL A 52 -5.40 -1.66 -17.22
N ILE A 53 -4.93 -1.21 -16.05
CA ILE A 53 -3.60 -1.56 -15.52
C ILE A 53 -3.80 -2.50 -14.33
N VAL A 54 -3.33 -3.74 -14.46
CA VAL A 54 -3.30 -4.70 -13.34
C VAL A 54 -1.94 -4.58 -12.66
N GLN A 55 -1.91 -3.99 -11.47
CA GLN A 55 -0.72 -4.02 -10.61
C GLN A 55 -0.83 -5.16 -9.62
N HIS A 56 0.13 -6.08 -9.67
CA HIS A 56 0.37 -7.01 -8.58
C HIS A 56 0.93 -6.22 -7.40
N GLN A 57 0.33 -6.37 -6.21
CA GLN A 57 0.94 -5.86 -4.97
C GLN A 57 2.32 -6.49 -4.83
N ARG A 58 3.36 -5.67 -5.03
CA ARG A 58 4.73 -6.06 -4.79
C ARG A 58 5.04 -5.89 -3.30
N PRO A 59 5.96 -6.70 -2.74
CA PRO A 59 6.55 -6.40 -1.45
C PRO A 59 7.03 -4.95 -1.42
N ASP A 60 6.97 -4.30 -0.26
CA ASP A 60 7.48 -2.95 -0.08
C ASP A 60 8.96 -2.90 -0.51
N GLU A 61 9.22 -2.23 -1.63
CA GLU A 61 10.57 -2.08 -2.19
C GLU A 61 11.36 -0.99 -1.46
N PHE A 62 10.67 -0.11 -0.73
CA PHE A 62 11.27 1.04 -0.05
C PHE A 62 11.73 0.67 1.36
N PHE A 63 11.05 -0.30 2.00
CA PHE A 63 11.47 -0.85 3.30
C PHE A 63 11.24 -2.36 3.36
N THR A 64 12.33 -3.11 3.35
CA THR A 64 12.29 -4.57 3.20
C THR A 64 11.68 -5.26 4.42
N ALA A 65 11.18 -6.48 4.21
CA ALA A 65 10.68 -7.32 5.30
C ALA A 65 11.73 -7.59 6.38
N GLN A 66 13.01 -7.70 6.00
CA GLN A 66 14.12 -7.89 6.93
C GLN A 66 14.35 -6.65 7.80
N GLN A 67 14.37 -5.46 7.21
CA GLN A 67 14.51 -4.20 7.95
C GLN A 67 13.35 -4.00 8.92
N ARG A 68 12.12 -4.32 8.49
CA ARG A 68 10.93 -4.28 9.36
C ARG A 68 11.03 -5.25 10.52
N ALA A 69 11.44 -6.49 10.28
CA ALA A 69 11.63 -7.47 11.34
C ALA A 69 12.67 -7.00 12.37
N ARG A 70 13.80 -6.45 11.89
CA ARG A 70 14.85 -5.92 12.76
C ARG A 70 14.40 -4.72 13.57
N LEU A 71 13.69 -3.76 12.94
CA LEU A 71 13.13 -2.61 13.65
C LEU A 71 12.12 -3.04 14.71
N SER A 72 11.27 -4.04 14.42
CA SER A 72 10.33 -4.61 15.41
C SER A 72 11.03 -5.22 16.62
N GLU A 73 12.13 -5.94 16.40
CA GLU A 73 12.96 -6.50 17.46
C GLU A 73 13.56 -5.38 18.34
N LEU A 74 14.20 -4.39 17.72
CA LEU A 74 14.80 -3.26 18.45
C LEU A 74 13.75 -2.43 19.20
N MET A 75 12.57 -2.19 18.62
CA MET A 75 11.45 -1.54 19.32
C MET A 75 10.99 -2.31 20.55
N ALA A 76 10.97 -3.64 20.49
CA ALA A 76 10.60 -4.47 21.65
C ALA A 76 11.65 -4.35 22.75
N ARG A 77 12.93 -4.46 22.38
CA ARG A 77 14.06 -4.33 23.32
C ARG A 77 14.16 -2.93 23.92
N TRP A 78 13.94 -1.89 23.11
CA TRP A 78 13.89 -0.51 23.55
C TRP A 78 12.78 -0.28 24.58
N ARG A 79 11.59 -0.84 24.35
CA ARG A 79 10.48 -0.78 25.32
C ARG A 79 10.86 -1.45 26.64
N THR A 80 11.41 -2.67 26.60
CA THR A 80 11.86 -3.37 27.81
C THR A 80 12.94 -2.59 28.56
N ALA A 81 13.94 -2.05 27.86
CA ALA A 81 14.98 -1.24 28.49
C ALA A 81 14.39 0.01 29.13
N ARG A 82 13.54 0.75 28.41
CA ARG A 82 12.84 1.94 28.90
C ARG A 82 12.02 1.65 30.15
N ASP A 83 11.27 0.56 30.17
CA ASP A 83 10.44 0.16 31.32
C ASP A 83 11.28 -0.14 32.56
N SER A 84 12.53 -0.57 32.39
CA SER A 84 13.52 -0.76 33.47
C SER A 84 14.32 0.50 33.82
N GLY A 85 14.03 1.65 33.20
CA GLY A 85 14.78 2.90 33.38
C GLY A 85 16.16 2.90 32.69
N ALA A 86 16.42 1.93 31.83
CA ALA A 86 17.64 1.79 31.05
C ALA A 86 17.44 2.26 29.60
N GLY A 87 18.55 2.48 28.89
CA GLY A 87 18.56 2.70 27.44
C GLY A 87 19.04 1.47 26.68
N LEU A 88 18.88 1.48 25.35
CA LEU A 88 19.58 0.52 24.51
C LEU A 88 21.11 0.73 24.59
N PRO A 89 21.91 -0.32 24.38
CA PRO A 89 23.35 -0.17 24.12
C PRO A 89 23.61 0.77 22.93
N SER A 90 24.73 1.50 22.94
CA SER A 90 25.00 2.54 21.93
C SER A 90 24.90 2.03 20.49
N ALA A 91 25.48 0.86 20.20
CA ALA A 91 25.44 0.27 18.86
C ALA A 91 24.00 -0.08 18.41
N GLU A 92 23.15 -0.51 19.34
CA GLU A 92 21.75 -0.84 19.04
C GLU A 92 20.89 0.40 18.93
N GLN A 93 21.21 1.45 19.69
CA GLN A 93 20.57 2.75 19.56
C GLN A 93 20.89 3.39 18.20
N GLU A 94 22.15 3.36 17.77
CA GLU A 94 22.56 3.82 16.44
C GLU A 94 21.86 3.04 15.32
N GLU A 95 21.78 1.71 15.44
CA GLU A 95 21.04 0.88 14.48
C GLU A 95 19.54 1.20 14.47
N PHE A 96 18.95 1.39 15.66
CA PHE A 96 17.54 1.73 15.81
C PHE A 96 17.22 3.06 15.13
N ASP A 97 18.01 4.10 15.40
CA ASP A 97 17.83 5.43 14.82
C ASP A 97 18.01 5.39 13.29
N ALA A 98 19.00 4.64 12.79
CA ALA A 98 19.22 4.46 11.36
C ALA A 98 18.04 3.75 10.66
N LEU A 99 17.42 2.75 11.31
CA LEU A 99 16.25 2.04 10.79
C LEU A 99 14.98 2.90 10.83
N VAL A 100 14.81 3.73 11.85
CA VAL A 100 13.71 4.71 11.92
C VAL A 100 13.82 5.72 10.79
N GLU A 101 15.01 6.28 10.56
CA GLU A 101 15.26 7.21 9.45
C GLU A 101 15.10 6.54 8.07
N ALA A 102 15.45 5.25 7.95
CA ALA A 102 15.21 4.49 6.74
C ALA A 102 13.70 4.29 6.47
N GLU A 103 12.92 3.95 7.49
CA GLU A 103 11.46 3.79 7.36
C GLU A 103 10.77 5.13 7.06
N LEU A 104 11.22 6.24 7.65
CA LEU A 104 10.69 7.56 7.33
C LEU A 104 10.93 7.94 5.86
N ARG A 105 12.15 7.71 5.35
CA ARG A 105 12.47 7.92 3.94
C ARG A 105 11.67 6.98 3.03
N ALA A 106 11.47 5.74 3.44
CA ALA A 106 10.64 4.79 2.71
C ALA A 106 9.18 5.26 2.64
N ALA A 107 8.61 5.77 3.74
CA ALA A 107 7.27 6.35 3.76
C ALA A 107 7.13 7.53 2.79
N ALA A 108 8.11 8.43 2.76
CA ALA A 108 8.13 9.53 1.80
C ALA A 108 8.22 9.02 0.35
N ALA A 109 9.06 8.02 0.08
CA ALA A 109 9.19 7.41 -1.24
C ALA A 109 7.90 6.70 -1.70
N ARG A 110 7.22 5.97 -0.79
CA ARG A 110 5.90 5.37 -1.03
C ARG A 110 4.88 6.41 -1.45
N THR A 111 4.80 7.53 -0.70
CA THR A 111 3.89 8.63 -1.03
C THR A 111 4.22 9.26 -2.39
N ALA A 112 5.49 9.56 -2.66
CA ALA A 112 5.92 10.14 -3.93
C ALA A 112 5.69 9.18 -5.12
N PHE A 113 5.81 7.88 -4.90
CA PHE A 113 5.49 6.86 -5.90
C PHE A 113 3.98 6.79 -6.18
N LEU A 114 3.14 6.88 -5.15
CA LEU A 114 1.68 6.92 -5.31
C LEU A 114 1.21 8.18 -6.04
N VAL A 115 1.69 9.37 -5.65
CA VAL A 115 1.34 10.64 -6.30
C VAL A 115 1.64 10.61 -7.81
N ARG A 116 2.84 10.13 -8.18
CA ARG A 116 3.24 9.97 -9.58
C ARG A 116 2.34 9.02 -10.38
N GLN A 117 1.75 8.02 -9.72
CA GLN A 117 0.88 7.04 -10.39
C GLN A 117 -0.57 7.49 -10.50
N THR A 118 -1.03 8.37 -9.61
CA THR A 118 -2.42 8.86 -9.60
C THR A 118 -2.59 10.19 -10.32
N GLY A 119 -1.51 10.79 -10.85
CA GLY A 119 -1.56 12.03 -11.64
C GLY A 119 -2.05 13.25 -10.85
N ALA A 120 -1.85 13.25 -9.53
CA ALA A 120 -2.17 14.37 -8.65
C ALA A 120 -1.00 15.35 -8.54
#